data_AF-A0A958E0M4-F1
#
_entry.id   AF-A0A958E0M4-F1
#
_cell.length_a   1.000
_cell.length_b   1.000
_cell.length_c   1.000
_cell.angle_alpha   90.00
_cell.angle_beta   90.00
_cell.angle_gamma   90.00
#
_symmetry.space_group_name_H-M   'P 1'
#
loop_
_entity.id
_entity.type
_entity.pdbx_description
1 polymer ?
#
loop_
_entity_poly.entity_id
_entity_poly.type
_entity_poly.pdbx_seq_one_letter_code
_entity_poly.pdbx_strand_id
1 'polypeptide(L)'
;ALYPLLGAMVKKSVTESIKHLVEQVNRMMENAFSWEMLKARLKAKFTGVSPGEILLADASPFQLEGIYLIAKGSGILIAYALREDRPELQENSQLIGGMLTAIKSFVETAFSSSGQDDLRDVNLDDHKIRIQNGRYSYIAVVYTGYPNREFDEMLRECHDIIHKNFHQQLRNYDGNNEALSGIETPLLDIIRKMQAIENE
;
A
#
# COMPACT_ATOMS: atom_id res chain seq x y z
N ALA A 1 58.37 -27.15 39.15
CA ALA A 1 58.08 -27.28 37.71
C ALA A 1 56.57 -27.11 37.42
N LEU A 2 55.98 -25.93 37.73
CA LEU A 2 54.54 -25.67 37.62
C LEU A 2 54.15 -24.73 36.46
N TYR A 3 55.14 -24.03 35.87
CA TYR A 3 54.93 -23.09 34.77
C TYR A 3 54.34 -23.70 33.48
N PRO A 4 54.73 -24.91 33.03
CA PRO A 4 54.14 -25.51 31.83
C PRO A 4 52.65 -25.84 32.00
N LEU A 5 52.25 -26.23 33.22
CA LEU A 5 50.87 -26.56 33.57
C LEU A 5 49.97 -25.32 33.65
N LEU A 6 50.48 -24.21 34.21
CA LEU A 6 49.76 -22.93 34.20
C LEU A 6 49.51 -22.43 32.77
N GLY A 7 50.53 -22.49 31.90
CA GLY A 7 50.40 -22.07 30.50
C GLY A 7 49.37 -22.89 29.71
N ALA A 8 49.31 -24.19 29.94
CA ALA A 8 48.31 -25.07 29.34
C ALA A 8 46.88 -24.75 29.85
N MET A 9 46.73 -24.44 31.13
CA MET A 9 45.43 -24.05 31.73
C MET A 9 44.91 -22.71 31.21
N VAL A 10 45.78 -21.70 31.09
CA VAL A 10 45.42 -20.39 30.54
C VAL A 10 45.00 -20.52 29.07
N LYS A 11 45.74 -21.26 28.25
CA LYS A 11 45.41 -21.49 26.84
C LYS A 11 44.06 -22.21 26.67
N LYS A 12 43.78 -23.20 27.51
CA LYS A 12 42.51 -23.94 27.52
C LYS A 12 41.33 -23.02 27.86
N SER A 13 41.46 -22.22 28.92
CA SER A 13 40.42 -21.27 29.36
C SER A 13 40.12 -20.18 28.32
N VAL A 14 41.16 -19.63 27.68
CA VAL A 14 41.00 -18.63 26.60
C VAL A 14 40.31 -19.24 25.38
N THR A 15 40.68 -20.48 25.02
CA THR A 15 40.08 -21.18 23.86
C THR A 15 38.62 -21.56 24.12
N GLU A 16 38.29 -22.04 25.32
CA GLU A 16 36.90 -22.32 25.74
C GLU A 16 36.05 -21.04 25.78
N SER A 17 36.61 -19.92 26.24
CA SER A 17 35.91 -18.63 26.26
C SER A 17 35.65 -18.09 24.86
N ILE A 18 36.63 -18.19 23.94
CA ILE A 18 36.45 -17.83 22.53
C ILE A 18 35.38 -18.72 21.87
N LYS A 19 35.40 -20.02 22.15
CA LYS A 19 34.40 -20.96 21.62
C LYS A 19 32.99 -20.62 22.11
N HIS A 20 32.84 -20.30 23.40
CA HIS A 20 31.55 -19.86 23.95
C HIS A 20 31.10 -18.50 23.42
N LEU A 21 32.01 -17.57 23.15
CA LEU A 21 31.70 -16.31 22.49
C LEU A 21 31.22 -16.54 21.05
N VAL A 22 31.88 -17.41 20.29
CA VAL A 22 31.44 -17.78 18.93
C VAL A 22 30.06 -18.46 18.96
N GLU A 23 29.81 -19.35 19.92
CA GLU A 23 28.51 -20.00 20.11
C GLU A 23 27.42 -19.01 20.54
N GLN A 24 27.74 -18.03 21.41
CA GLN A 24 26.82 -16.96 21.80
C GLN A 24 26.53 -16.02 20.63
N VAL A 25 27.54 -15.67 19.83
CA VAL A 25 27.38 -14.87 18.62
C VAL A 25 26.55 -15.62 17.59
N ASN A 26 26.77 -16.91 17.35
CA ASN A 26 25.92 -17.72 16.47
C ASN A 26 24.46 -17.74 16.95
N ARG A 27 24.21 -17.90 18.25
CA ARG A 27 22.85 -17.87 18.82
C ARG A 27 22.19 -16.49 18.77
N MET A 28 22.96 -15.41 18.90
CA MET A 28 22.46 -14.04 18.76
C MET A 28 22.25 -13.65 17.28
N MET A 29 23.05 -14.19 16.37
CA MET A 29 22.98 -13.93 14.91
C MET A 29 21.75 -14.55 14.25
N GLU A 30 21.22 -15.66 14.77
CA GLU A 30 20.05 -16.31 14.15
C GLU A 30 18.80 -15.41 14.10
N ASN A 31 18.69 -14.37 14.95
CA ASN A 31 17.51 -13.48 14.97
C ASN A 31 17.78 -11.96 15.08
N ALA A 32 19.02 -11.49 15.34
CA ALA A 32 19.32 -10.05 15.48
C ALA A 32 19.85 -9.36 14.19
N PHE A 33 20.26 -10.15 13.20
CA PHE A 33 20.75 -9.69 11.90
C PHE A 33 20.19 -10.60 10.79
N SER A 34 18.86 -10.67 10.63
CA SER A 34 18.34 -11.30 9.41
C SER A 34 18.96 -10.58 8.22
N TRP A 35 19.54 -11.33 7.29
CA TRP A 35 20.15 -10.79 6.07
C TRP A 35 19.17 -9.86 5.34
N GLU A 36 17.88 -10.15 5.48
CA GLU A 36 16.75 -9.33 5.04
C GLU A 36 16.71 -7.95 5.74
N MET A 37 16.94 -7.85 7.06
CA MET A 37 16.96 -6.55 7.76
C MET A 37 18.16 -5.69 7.34
N LEU A 38 19.29 -6.29 6.97
CA LEU A 38 20.45 -5.58 6.45
C LEU A 38 20.19 -5.04 5.03
N LYS A 39 19.63 -5.87 4.14
CA LYS A 39 19.17 -5.43 2.82
C LYS A 39 18.13 -4.33 2.92
N ALA A 40 17.16 -4.48 3.83
CA ALA A 40 16.10 -3.51 4.05
C ALA A 40 16.64 -2.16 4.54
N ARG A 41 17.62 -2.15 5.45
CA ARG A 41 18.30 -0.93 5.90
C ARG A 41 19.07 -0.23 4.78
N LEU A 42 19.69 -0.99 3.88
CA LEU A 42 20.37 -0.44 2.71
C LEU A 42 19.35 0.16 1.74
N LYS A 43 18.36 -0.62 1.31
CA LYS A 43 17.25 -0.17 0.45
C LYS A 43 16.57 1.09 1.03
N ALA A 44 16.29 1.12 2.34
CA ALA A 44 15.64 2.25 3.03
C ALA A 44 16.35 3.58 2.86
N LYS A 45 17.69 3.57 2.88
CA LYS A 45 18.49 4.78 2.69
C LYS A 45 18.43 5.32 1.27
N PHE A 46 18.19 4.47 0.28
CA PHE A 46 18.09 4.86 -1.12
C PHE A 46 16.66 5.19 -1.54
N THR A 47 15.66 4.51 -0.98
CA THR A 47 14.24 4.66 -1.36
C THR A 47 13.48 5.65 -0.49
N GLY A 48 14.00 6.00 0.70
CA GLY A 48 13.31 6.88 1.66
C GLY A 48 12.12 6.21 2.39
N VAL A 49 11.96 4.90 2.21
CA VAL A 49 10.95 4.05 2.86
C VAL A 49 11.60 3.37 4.08
N SER A 50 10.87 3.14 5.16
CA SER A 50 11.46 2.56 6.38
C SER A 50 11.91 1.10 6.18
N PRO A 51 12.93 0.61 6.93
CA PRO A 51 13.36 -0.78 6.84
C PRO A 51 12.24 -1.79 7.15
N GLY A 52 11.28 -1.42 8.01
CA GLY A 52 10.13 -2.25 8.31
C GLY A 52 9.15 -2.35 7.14
N GLU A 53 8.87 -1.23 6.47
CA GLU A 53 8.04 -1.21 5.26
C GLU A 53 8.66 -2.00 4.10
N ILE A 54 10.00 -2.01 3.97
CA ILE A 54 10.68 -2.81 2.94
C ILE A 54 10.56 -4.31 3.23
N LEU A 55 10.73 -4.74 4.49
CA LEU A 55 10.55 -6.14 4.87
C LEU A 55 9.10 -6.60 4.69
N LEU A 56 8.15 -5.71 4.96
CA LEU A 56 6.73 -5.98 4.77
C LEU A 56 6.33 -6.03 3.30
N ALA A 57 6.91 -5.17 2.45
CA ALA A 57 6.73 -5.20 1.00
C ALA A 57 7.34 -6.47 0.37
N ASP A 58 8.52 -6.91 0.84
CA ASP A 58 9.12 -8.17 0.38
C ASP A 58 8.28 -9.40 0.83
N ALA A 59 7.47 -9.29 1.90
CA ALA A 59 6.59 -10.36 2.38
C ALA A 59 5.17 -10.34 1.75
N SER A 60 4.70 -9.18 1.31
CA SER A 60 3.41 -9.00 0.64
C SER A 60 3.57 -7.90 -0.42
N PRO A 61 3.83 -8.28 -1.68
CA PRO A 61 4.04 -7.30 -2.75
C PRO A 61 2.79 -6.45 -2.92
N PHE A 62 2.99 -5.15 -3.13
CA PHE A 62 1.89 -4.26 -3.44
C PHE A 62 1.23 -4.70 -4.74
N GLN A 63 -0.09 -4.84 -4.72
CA GLN A 63 -0.86 -5.13 -5.93
C GLN A 63 -2.08 -4.23 -6.00
N LEU A 64 -2.18 -3.50 -7.10
CA LEU A 64 -3.34 -2.67 -7.37
C LEU A 64 -4.46 -3.51 -8.03
N GLU A 65 -5.54 -3.76 -7.31
CA GLU A 65 -6.66 -4.60 -7.76
C GLU A 65 -7.66 -3.81 -8.60
N GLY A 66 -7.97 -2.58 -8.17
CA GLY A 66 -8.93 -1.75 -8.87
C GLY A 66 -9.01 -0.32 -8.34
N ILE A 67 -9.43 0.57 -9.22
CA ILE A 67 -9.66 1.99 -8.94
C ILE A 67 -11.05 2.38 -9.41
N TYR A 68 -11.77 3.10 -8.56
CA TYR A 68 -13.18 3.45 -8.75
C TYR A 68 -13.36 4.95 -8.56
N LEU A 69 -13.97 5.61 -9.55
CA LEU A 69 -14.36 7.00 -9.47
C LEU A 69 -15.86 7.08 -9.16
N ILE A 70 -16.21 7.71 -8.04
CA ILE A 70 -17.58 7.72 -7.52
C ILE A 70 -18.04 9.16 -7.31
N ALA A 71 -19.27 9.47 -7.74
CA ALA A 71 -19.89 10.77 -7.56
C ALA A 71 -20.16 11.06 -6.08
N LYS A 72 -19.78 12.24 -5.60
CA LYS A 72 -20.06 12.66 -4.22
C LYS A 72 -21.54 13.02 -4.09
N GLY A 73 -22.16 12.67 -2.96
CA GLY A 73 -23.58 12.93 -2.69
C GLY A 73 -24.49 11.81 -3.18
N SER A 74 -24.47 11.48 -4.48
CA SER A 74 -25.28 10.38 -5.02
C SER A 74 -24.65 8.99 -4.82
N GLY A 75 -23.32 8.92 -4.78
CA GLY A 75 -22.60 7.66 -4.66
C GLY A 75 -22.64 6.77 -5.91
N ILE A 76 -23.04 7.34 -7.04
CA ILE A 76 -23.09 6.64 -8.34
C ILE A 76 -21.66 6.39 -8.83
N LEU A 77 -21.39 5.16 -9.27
CA LEU A 77 -20.13 4.81 -9.91
C LEU A 77 -20.05 5.48 -11.29
N ILE A 78 -19.07 6.37 -11.46
CA ILE A 78 -18.84 7.11 -12.72
C ILE A 78 -18.00 6.27 -13.66
N ALA A 79 -16.86 5.76 -13.17
CA ALA A 79 -15.91 4.99 -13.95
C ALA A 79 -15.09 4.09 -13.03
N TYR A 80 -14.48 3.07 -13.61
CA TYR A 80 -13.57 2.19 -12.90
C TYR A 80 -12.51 1.64 -13.85
N ALA A 81 -11.37 1.23 -13.30
CA ALA A 81 -10.36 0.45 -14.00
C ALA A 81 -9.88 -0.67 -13.08
N LEU A 82 -9.68 -1.86 -13.64
CA LEU A 82 -9.30 -3.05 -12.91
C LEU A 82 -8.03 -3.65 -13.51
N ARG A 83 -7.35 -4.47 -12.71
CA ARG A 83 -6.29 -5.32 -13.19
C ARG A 83 -6.83 -6.32 -14.23
N GLU A 84 -6.10 -6.51 -15.34
CA GLU A 84 -6.56 -7.30 -16.49
C GLU A 84 -6.75 -8.79 -16.20
N ASP A 85 -6.08 -9.32 -15.18
CA ASP A 85 -6.09 -10.72 -14.76
C ASP A 85 -7.13 -11.03 -13.66
N ARG A 86 -8.09 -10.11 -13.43
CA ARG A 86 -9.16 -10.23 -12.42
C ARG A 86 -10.57 -10.04 -13.03
N PRO A 87 -11.01 -10.90 -13.95
CA PRO A 87 -12.32 -10.77 -14.60
C PRO A 87 -13.49 -10.81 -13.58
N GLU A 88 -13.33 -11.51 -12.46
CA GLU A 88 -14.32 -11.57 -11.38
C GLU A 88 -14.61 -10.21 -10.71
N LEU A 89 -13.64 -9.29 -10.71
CA LEU A 89 -13.85 -7.93 -10.19
C LEU A 89 -14.65 -7.07 -11.18
N GLN A 90 -14.61 -7.40 -12.47
CA GLN A 90 -15.36 -6.70 -13.52
C GLN A 90 -16.86 -6.90 -13.34
N GLU A 91 -17.30 -8.13 -13.08
CA GLU A 91 -18.70 -8.45 -12.85
C GLU A 91 -19.26 -7.78 -11.59
N ASN A 92 -18.39 -7.51 -10.60
CA ASN A 92 -18.78 -6.96 -9.30
C ASN A 92 -18.50 -5.45 -9.15
N SER A 93 -18.02 -4.76 -10.19
CA SER A 93 -17.58 -3.36 -10.06
C SER A 93 -18.68 -2.41 -9.60
N GLN A 94 -19.90 -2.60 -10.10
CA GLN A 94 -21.07 -1.81 -9.66
C GLN A 94 -21.43 -2.08 -8.19
N LEU A 95 -21.31 -3.34 -7.75
CA LEU A 95 -21.56 -3.73 -6.36
C LEU A 95 -20.51 -3.15 -5.42
N ILE A 96 -19.23 -3.22 -5.81
CA ILE A 96 -18.12 -2.63 -5.04
C ILE A 96 -18.31 -1.12 -4.89
N GLY A 97 -18.61 -0.41 -5.99
CA GLY A 97 -18.92 1.02 -5.94
C GLY A 97 -20.09 1.35 -5.00
N GLY A 98 -21.18 0.57 -5.07
CA GLY A 98 -22.33 0.74 -4.18
C GLY A 98 -22.02 0.49 -2.71
N MET A 99 -21.27 -0.57 -2.40
CA MET A 99 -20.84 -0.87 -1.03
C MET A 99 -19.91 0.20 -0.47
N LEU A 100 -18.96 0.70 -1.27
CA LEU A 100 -18.06 1.77 -0.86
C LEU A 100 -18.81 3.05 -0.50
N THR A 101 -19.80 3.41 -1.30
CA THR A 101 -20.74 4.51 -0.99
C THR A 101 -21.46 4.26 0.33
N ALA A 102 -22.00 3.05 0.54
CA ALA A 102 -22.74 2.72 1.75
C ALA A 102 -21.85 2.77 3.01
N ILE A 103 -20.64 2.23 2.94
CA ILE A 103 -19.65 2.27 4.03
C ILE A 103 -19.28 3.72 4.34
N LYS A 104 -18.98 4.53 3.31
CA LYS A 104 -18.65 5.94 3.48
C LYS A 104 -19.80 6.70 4.14
N SER A 105 -21.02 6.53 3.64
CA SER A 105 -22.24 7.15 4.18
C SER A 105 -22.52 6.74 5.62
N PHE A 106 -22.31 5.46 5.94
CA PHE A 106 -22.44 4.94 7.31
C PHE A 106 -21.44 5.60 8.24
N VAL A 107 -20.15 5.65 7.86
CA VAL A 107 -19.10 6.28 8.69
C VAL A 107 -19.39 7.75 8.87
N GLU A 108 -19.74 8.46 7.80
CA GLU A 108 -20.14 9.87 7.90
C GLU A 108 -21.34 10.00 8.85
N THR A 109 -22.41 9.22 8.71
CA THR A 109 -23.59 9.34 9.59
C THR A 109 -23.32 8.97 11.05
N ALA A 110 -22.52 7.93 11.30
CA ALA A 110 -22.27 7.41 12.64
C ALA A 110 -21.28 8.28 13.44
N PHE A 111 -20.31 8.90 12.75
CA PHE A 111 -19.19 9.59 13.38
C PHE A 111 -19.12 11.10 13.08
N SER A 112 -20.00 11.66 12.25
CA SER A 112 -20.06 13.11 11.97
C SER A 112 -20.59 13.93 13.15
N SER A 113 -19.81 13.99 14.23
CA SER A 113 -20.06 14.89 15.36
C SER A 113 -19.42 16.27 15.16
N SER A 114 -18.50 16.42 14.19
CA SER A 114 -17.63 17.60 14.05
C SER A 114 -17.27 18.00 12.61
N GLY A 115 -17.77 17.30 11.58
CA GLY A 115 -17.61 17.72 10.17
C GLY A 115 -16.20 17.68 9.58
N GLN A 116 -15.22 17.05 10.25
CA GLN A 116 -13.83 16.96 9.77
C GLN A 116 -13.29 15.54 9.54
N ASP A 117 -14.02 14.50 9.94
CA ASP A 117 -13.58 13.11 9.76
C ASP A 117 -14.16 12.52 8.46
N ASP A 118 -13.43 12.73 7.36
CA ASP A 118 -13.69 12.02 6.11
C ASP A 118 -13.05 10.62 6.18
N LEU A 119 -13.78 9.58 5.76
CA LEU A 119 -13.22 8.24 5.62
C LEU A 119 -12.08 8.25 4.59
N ARG A 120 -10.89 7.80 5.01
CA ARG A 120 -9.66 7.76 4.19
C ARG A 120 -9.14 6.36 3.93
N ASP A 121 -9.20 5.47 4.91
CA ASP A 121 -8.67 4.12 4.80
C ASP A 121 -9.66 3.12 5.39
N VAL A 122 -9.83 1.99 4.70
CA VAL A 122 -10.54 0.81 5.19
C VAL A 122 -9.60 -0.38 5.06
N ASN A 123 -9.35 -1.09 6.15
CA ASN A 123 -8.52 -2.29 6.17
C ASN A 123 -9.43 -3.53 6.31
N LEU A 124 -9.28 -4.50 5.40
CA LEU A 124 -10.09 -5.71 5.26
C LEU A 124 -9.17 -6.92 5.10
N ASP A 125 -8.76 -7.54 6.21
CA ASP A 125 -7.76 -8.61 6.23
C ASP A 125 -6.54 -8.26 5.34
N ASP A 126 -6.39 -8.91 4.19
CA ASP A 126 -5.30 -8.70 3.24
C ASP A 126 -5.53 -7.55 2.25
N HIS A 127 -6.79 -7.10 2.10
CA HIS A 127 -7.19 -6.02 1.20
C HIS A 127 -7.28 -4.70 1.95
N LYS A 128 -6.90 -3.62 1.26
CA LYS A 128 -7.00 -2.26 1.77
C LYS A 128 -7.71 -1.40 0.75
N ILE A 129 -8.49 -0.45 1.24
CA ILE A 129 -9.19 0.53 0.43
C ILE A 129 -8.75 1.92 0.86
N ARG A 130 -8.08 2.64 -0.03
CA ARG A 130 -7.74 4.06 0.15
C ARG A 130 -8.79 4.91 -0.56
N ILE A 131 -9.35 5.88 0.15
CA ILE A 131 -10.31 6.86 -0.35
C ILE A 131 -9.63 8.22 -0.43
N GLN A 132 -9.55 8.76 -1.64
CA GLN A 132 -9.12 10.13 -1.90
C GLN A 132 -10.33 11.01 -2.21
N ASN A 133 -10.66 11.87 -1.26
CA ASN A 133 -11.81 12.76 -1.34
C ASN A 133 -11.50 13.94 -2.28
N GLY A 134 -12.38 14.16 -3.25
CA GLY A 134 -12.44 15.35 -4.07
C GLY A 134 -13.69 16.18 -3.79
N ARG A 135 -13.85 17.28 -4.54
CA ARG A 135 -14.96 18.22 -4.35
C ARG A 135 -16.30 17.68 -4.83
N TYR A 136 -16.32 17.04 -5.99
CA TYR A 136 -17.55 16.55 -6.66
C TYR A 136 -17.56 15.02 -6.84
N SER A 137 -16.41 14.39 -6.69
CA SER A 137 -16.23 12.94 -6.76
C SER A 137 -15.14 12.54 -5.77
N TYR A 138 -15.03 11.25 -5.50
CA TYR A 138 -13.91 10.67 -4.78
C TYR A 138 -13.40 9.45 -5.52
N ILE A 139 -12.13 9.14 -5.31
CA ILE A 139 -11.48 7.95 -5.85
C ILE A 139 -11.34 6.94 -4.72
N ALA A 140 -11.78 5.71 -4.95
CA ALA A 140 -11.52 4.59 -4.06
C ALA A 140 -10.58 3.61 -4.77
N VAL A 141 -9.51 3.22 -4.08
CA VAL A 141 -8.48 2.34 -4.60
C VAL A 141 -8.40 1.10 -3.75
N VAL A 142 -8.58 -0.06 -4.36
CA VAL A 142 -8.47 -1.37 -3.72
C VAL A 142 -7.12 -1.98 -4.06
N TYR A 143 -6.37 -2.37 -3.04
CA TYR A 143 -5.03 -2.95 -3.21
C TYR A 143 -4.69 -3.93 -2.08
N THR A 144 -3.69 -4.76 -2.31
CA THR A 144 -3.06 -5.59 -1.27
C THR A 144 -1.60 -5.13 -1.05
N GLY A 145 -0.99 -5.58 0.04
CA GLY A 145 0.40 -5.22 0.37
C GLY A 145 0.57 -3.77 0.87
N TYR A 146 1.72 -3.18 0.53
CA TYR A 146 2.15 -1.88 1.06
C TYR A 146 2.49 -0.90 -0.08
N PRO A 147 1.71 0.17 -0.27
CA PRO A 147 1.97 1.14 -1.33
C PRO A 147 3.30 1.84 -1.10
N ASN A 148 4.02 2.08 -2.19
CA ASN A 148 5.22 2.90 -2.18
C ASN A 148 4.86 4.38 -2.41
N ARG A 149 5.86 5.25 -2.33
CA ARG A 149 5.67 6.68 -2.56
C ARG A 149 5.20 7.02 -3.98
N GLU A 150 5.61 6.22 -4.96
CA GLU A 150 5.24 6.40 -6.37
C GLU A 150 3.73 6.20 -6.58
N PHE A 151 3.13 5.22 -5.89
CA PHE A 151 1.68 5.03 -5.88
C PHE A 151 0.93 6.28 -5.39
N ASP A 152 1.36 6.88 -4.27
CA ASP A 152 0.72 8.09 -3.73
C ASP A 152 0.87 9.29 -4.69
N GLU A 153 2.01 9.42 -5.37
CA GLU A 153 2.24 10.45 -6.38
C GLU A 153 1.34 10.24 -7.61
N MET A 154 1.27 9.01 -8.13
CA MET A 154 0.40 8.65 -9.25
C MET A 154 -1.08 8.87 -8.95
N LEU A 155 -1.54 8.45 -7.76
CA LEU A 155 -2.94 8.63 -7.36
C LEU A 155 -3.31 10.11 -7.28
N ARG A 156 -2.40 10.96 -6.77
CA ARG A 156 -2.56 12.41 -6.75
C ARG A 156 -2.63 13.00 -8.16
N GLU A 157 -1.72 12.60 -9.05
CA GLU A 157 -1.72 13.05 -10.45
C GLU A 157 -3.02 12.69 -11.17
N CYS A 158 -3.51 11.46 -10.99
CA CYS A 158 -4.78 11.03 -11.58
C CYS A 158 -5.96 11.85 -11.06
N HIS A 159 -6.03 12.06 -9.75
CA HIS A 159 -7.04 12.94 -9.17
C HIS A 159 -6.99 14.36 -9.77
N ASP A 160 -5.80 14.92 -9.93
CA ASP A 160 -5.60 16.26 -10.48
C ASP A 160 -5.98 16.34 -11.97
N ILE A 161 -5.66 15.32 -12.76
CA ILE A 161 -6.05 15.21 -14.17
C ILE A 161 -7.57 15.15 -14.29
N ILE A 162 -8.23 14.29 -13.50
CA ILE A 162 -9.69 14.16 -13.49
C ILE A 162 -10.33 15.48 -13.09
N HIS A 163 -9.86 16.08 -12.00
CA HIS A 163 -10.40 17.35 -11.52
C HIS A 163 -10.22 18.48 -12.55
N LYS A 164 -9.07 18.55 -13.22
CA LYS A 164 -8.78 19.61 -14.20
C LYS A 164 -9.59 19.45 -15.49
N ASN A 165 -9.69 18.23 -16.01
CA ASN A 165 -10.26 17.99 -17.34
C ASN A 165 -11.79 17.81 -17.31
N PHE A 166 -12.35 17.35 -16.18
CA PHE A 166 -13.77 17.02 -16.06
C PHE A 166 -14.50 17.84 -15.00
N HIS A 167 -13.92 18.96 -14.51
CA HIS A 167 -14.47 19.79 -13.44
C HIS A 167 -15.96 20.13 -13.65
N GLN A 168 -16.30 20.64 -14.83
CA GLN A 168 -17.64 21.16 -15.12
C GLN A 168 -18.65 20.03 -15.25
N GLN A 169 -18.23 18.92 -15.85
CA GLN A 169 -19.06 17.73 -16.04
C GLN A 169 -19.32 17.03 -14.71
N LEU A 170 -18.30 16.90 -13.85
CA LEU A 170 -18.45 16.35 -12.50
C LEU A 170 -19.33 17.25 -11.60
N ARG A 171 -19.19 18.58 -11.72
CA ARG A 171 -20.02 19.53 -10.97
C ARG A 171 -21.51 19.42 -11.33
N ASN A 172 -21.81 19.21 -12.61
CA ASN A 172 -23.17 19.14 -13.14
C ASN A 172 -23.63 17.69 -13.34
N TYR A 173 -22.95 16.72 -12.71
CA TYR A 173 -23.24 15.32 -12.92
C TYR A 173 -24.64 14.97 -12.40
N ASP A 174 -25.46 14.44 -13.29
CA ASP A 174 -26.86 14.08 -13.04
C ASP A 174 -27.08 12.55 -13.04
N GLY A 175 -26.00 11.77 -13.14
CA GLY A 175 -26.05 10.32 -13.30
C GLY A 175 -25.84 9.84 -14.74
N ASN A 176 -25.73 10.73 -15.73
CA ASN A 176 -25.38 10.36 -17.09
C ASN A 176 -23.87 10.45 -17.34
N ASN A 177 -23.26 9.34 -17.78
CA ASN A 177 -21.83 9.24 -18.05
C ASN A 177 -21.44 9.70 -19.47
N GLU A 178 -22.38 9.99 -20.37
CA GLU A 178 -22.07 10.40 -21.76
C GLU A 178 -21.16 11.63 -21.84
N ALA A 179 -21.42 12.63 -21.00
CA ALA A 179 -20.61 13.85 -20.94
C ALA A 179 -19.21 13.64 -20.32
N LEU A 180 -18.96 12.45 -19.75
CA LEU A 180 -17.72 12.05 -19.07
C LEU A 180 -16.91 11.04 -19.89
N SER A 181 -17.18 10.91 -21.19
CA SER A 181 -16.41 10.02 -22.07
C SER A 181 -14.90 10.28 -21.95
N GLY A 182 -14.12 9.21 -21.74
CA GLY A 182 -12.67 9.25 -21.60
C GLY A 182 -12.17 9.48 -20.17
N ILE A 183 -13.06 9.68 -19.19
CA ILE A 183 -12.67 9.86 -17.77
C ILE A 183 -12.02 8.61 -17.17
N GLU A 184 -12.18 7.45 -17.81
CA GLU A 184 -11.54 6.19 -17.46
C GLU A 184 -10.05 6.16 -17.83
N THR A 185 -9.59 7.00 -18.75
CA THR A 185 -8.21 6.95 -19.27
C THR A 185 -7.16 7.18 -18.16
N PRO A 186 -7.28 8.21 -17.30
CA PRO A 186 -6.35 8.40 -16.19
C PRO A 186 -6.36 7.26 -15.17
N LEU A 187 -7.48 6.53 -15.05
CA LEU A 187 -7.61 5.36 -14.18
C LEU A 187 -6.84 4.16 -14.75
N LEU A 188 -7.02 3.91 -16.05
CA LEU A 188 -6.33 2.84 -16.78
C LEU A 188 -4.82 3.06 -16.82
N ASP A 189 -4.38 4.32 -16.96
CA ASP A 189 -2.95 4.66 -16.99
C ASP A 189 -2.26 4.32 -15.66
N ILE A 190 -2.93 4.51 -14.51
CA ILE A 190 -2.41 4.07 -13.22
C ILE A 190 -2.26 2.56 -13.18
N ILE A 191 -3.32 1.81 -13.53
CA ILE A 191 -3.33 0.35 -13.47
C ILE A 191 -2.16 -0.21 -14.30
N ARG A 192 -2.00 0.27 -15.54
CA ARG A 192 -0.94 -0.18 -16.44
C ARG A 192 0.46 0.12 -15.91
N LYS A 193 0.66 1.33 -15.36
CA LYS A 193 1.95 1.71 -14.75
C LYS A 193 2.28 0.84 -13.53
N MET A 194 1.32 0.61 -12.64
CA MET A 194 1.55 -0.25 -11.46
C MET A 194 1.83 -1.70 -11.86
N GLN A 195 1.10 -2.24 -12.83
CA GLN A 195 1.39 -3.57 -13.37
C GLN A 195 2.79 -3.66 -14.01
N ALA A 196 3.29 -2.60 -14.64
CA ALA A 196 4.65 -2.60 -15.17
C ALA A 196 5.70 -2.66 -14.05
N ILE A 197 5.52 -1.87 -12.99
CA ILE A 197 6.42 -1.83 -11.82
C ILE A 197 6.37 -3.16 -11.05
N GLU A 198 5.21 -3.81 -10.96
CA GLU A 198 5.06 -5.12 -10.31
C GLU A 198 5.81 -6.26 -11.04
N ASN A 199 6.06 -6.11 -12.35
CA ASN A 199 6.69 -7.13 -13.20
C ASN A 199 8.21 -6.92 -13.42
N GLU A 200 8.80 -5.84 -12.89
CA GLU A 200 10.25 -5.53 -12.94
C GLU A 200 11.00 -6.06 -11.70
#